data_AF-A0A7C6F6C8-F1
#
_entry.id   AF-A0A7C6F6C8-F1
#
_cell.length_a   1.000
_cell.length_b   1.000
_cell.length_c   1.000
_cell.angle_alpha   90.00
_cell.angle_beta   90.00
_cell.angle_gamma   90.00
#
_symmetry.space_group_name_H-M   'P 1'
#
loop_
_entity.id
_entity.type
_entity.pdbx_description
1 polymer ?
#
loop_
_entity_poly.entity_id
_entity_poly.type
_entity_poly.pdbx_seq_one_letter_code
_entity_poly.pdbx_strand_id
1 'polypeptide(L)'
;IKSYLAQVAAYFRNHGWVDRLVFNSPIDEPNTAEAYEQTRRWARLVREAAPGVPFLVTEAPVPDRPEWGPLTGFATHFCVHGNALNRNDVLDAIAAEQKKGGEITWYISCDQKHPQPNYFIDGPAMDSVMVPWITWRLGLNGILYWALNFWSQTVDPWLNPVTYLSGFFCSDGWVLNGEGSLLYPGNRVRRYTGQRDVEGPVPSIRLELLREGIEDYECLWMLRSLGEGELAAKLAGELVDGVRRFSRDPAAWFAVRVKMAERLQALQGRAGSNLMR
;
A
#
# COMPACT_ATOMS: atom_id res chain seq x y z
N ILE A 1 -30.18 2.66 -1.66
CA ILE A 1 -28.73 2.69 -1.98
C ILE A 1 -28.39 3.73 -3.04
N LYS A 2 -28.95 3.70 -4.27
CA LYS A 2 -28.66 4.75 -5.30
C LYS A 2 -28.80 6.19 -4.78
N SER A 3 -29.91 6.48 -4.08
CA SER A 3 -30.12 7.79 -3.45
C SER A 3 -29.01 8.17 -2.45
N TYR A 4 -28.52 7.22 -1.65
CA TYR A 4 -27.41 7.45 -0.72
C TYR A 4 -26.11 7.78 -1.46
N LEU A 5 -25.73 6.99 -2.47
CA LEU A 5 -24.53 7.22 -3.29
C LEU A 5 -24.57 8.60 -3.96
N ALA A 6 -25.72 8.98 -4.51
CA ALA A 6 -25.92 10.27 -5.15
C ALA A 6 -25.81 11.44 -4.14
N GLN A 7 -26.39 11.29 -2.94
CA GLN A 7 -26.30 12.31 -1.89
C GLN A 7 -24.87 12.49 -1.38
N VAL A 8 -24.11 11.41 -1.17
CA VAL A 8 -22.69 11.47 -0.79
C VAL A 8 -21.89 12.17 -1.89
N ALA A 9 -22.06 11.77 -3.16
CA ALA A 9 -21.36 12.41 -4.27
C ALA A 9 -21.72 13.89 -4.41
N ALA A 10 -22.98 14.27 -4.24
CA ALA A 10 -23.42 15.66 -4.26
C ALA A 10 -22.79 16.46 -3.10
N TYR A 11 -22.74 15.89 -1.90
CA TYR A 11 -22.09 16.50 -0.75
C TYR A 11 -20.61 16.80 -1.04
N PHE A 12 -19.85 15.81 -1.53
CA PHE A 12 -18.44 16.01 -1.87
C PHE A 12 -18.24 17.02 -3.00
N ARG A 13 -19.11 17.04 -4.02
CA ARG A 13 -19.08 18.06 -5.09
C ARG A 13 -19.32 19.47 -4.55
N ASN A 14 -20.32 19.64 -3.68
CA ASN A 14 -20.66 20.94 -3.11
C ASN A 14 -19.54 21.52 -2.23
N HIS A 15 -18.64 20.66 -1.71
CA HIS A 15 -17.48 21.06 -0.92
C HIS A 15 -16.18 21.11 -1.73
N GLY A 16 -16.21 20.79 -3.03
CA GLY A 16 -15.01 20.74 -3.86
C GLY A 16 -14.05 19.60 -3.52
N TRP A 17 -14.56 18.48 -2.99
CA TRP A 17 -13.78 17.31 -2.56
C TRP A 17 -14.03 16.07 -3.44
N VAL A 18 -14.79 16.21 -4.53
CA VAL A 18 -15.20 15.06 -5.36
C VAL A 18 -14.01 14.30 -5.95
N ASP A 19 -12.89 14.98 -6.17
CA ASP A 19 -11.60 14.42 -6.59
C ASP A 19 -10.95 13.51 -5.53
N ARG A 20 -11.40 13.59 -4.27
CA ARG A 20 -10.94 12.75 -3.16
C ARG A 20 -11.93 11.64 -2.79
N LEU A 21 -13.05 11.54 -3.50
CA LEU A 21 -14.08 10.54 -3.22
C LEU A 21 -13.84 9.30 -4.08
N VAL A 22 -13.75 8.15 -3.42
CA VAL A 22 -13.76 6.82 -4.07
C VAL A 22 -14.80 5.97 -3.34
N PHE A 23 -15.66 5.29 -4.07
CA PHE A 23 -16.52 4.27 -3.48
C PHE A 23 -15.82 2.92 -3.53
N ASN A 24 -15.66 2.26 -2.39
CA ASN A 24 -15.13 0.90 -2.34
C ASN A 24 -16.25 -0.13 -2.51
N SER A 25 -15.91 -1.28 -3.09
CA SER A 25 -16.76 -2.47 -3.09
C SER A 25 -17.12 -2.85 -1.65
N PRO A 26 -18.42 -3.13 -1.36
CA PRO A 26 -18.81 -3.67 -0.06
C PRO A 26 -18.49 -5.17 0.06
N ILE A 27 -18.11 -5.81 -1.04
CA ILE A 27 -17.60 -7.18 -1.03
C ILE A 27 -16.09 -7.08 -0.98
N ASP A 28 -15.54 -7.50 0.15
CA ASP A 28 -14.11 -7.60 0.38
C ASP A 28 -13.57 -8.88 -0.29
N GLU A 29 -12.41 -8.77 -0.95
CA GLU A 29 -11.72 -9.87 -1.64
C GLU A 29 -12.66 -10.86 -2.34
N PRO A 30 -13.46 -10.43 -3.35
CA PRO A 30 -14.43 -11.30 -3.99
C PRO A 30 -13.74 -12.55 -4.54
N ASN A 31 -14.10 -13.75 -4.06
CA ASN A 31 -13.39 -14.99 -4.43
C ASN A 31 -14.33 -16.12 -4.90
N THR A 32 -15.46 -15.74 -5.49
CA THR A 32 -16.45 -16.65 -6.09
C THR A 32 -17.14 -16.01 -7.31
N ALA A 33 -17.73 -16.81 -8.20
CA ALA A 33 -18.49 -16.29 -9.35
C ALA A 33 -19.61 -15.33 -8.93
N GLU A 34 -20.33 -15.66 -7.84
CA GLU A 34 -21.37 -14.82 -7.28
C GLU A 34 -20.80 -13.50 -6.74
N ALA A 35 -19.71 -13.55 -5.98
CA ALA A 35 -19.07 -12.35 -5.44
C ALA A 35 -18.59 -11.39 -6.55
N TYR A 36 -18.02 -11.94 -7.63
CA TYR A 36 -17.65 -11.18 -8.83
C TYR A 36 -18.88 -10.56 -9.51
N GLU A 37 -19.97 -11.32 -9.67
CA GLU A 37 -21.20 -10.79 -10.24
C GLU A 37 -21.79 -9.65 -9.41
N GLN A 38 -21.87 -9.83 -8.09
CA GLN A 38 -22.37 -8.82 -7.17
C GLN A 38 -21.47 -7.57 -7.17
N THR A 39 -20.14 -7.73 -7.22
CA THR A 39 -19.19 -6.62 -7.33
C THR A 39 -19.44 -5.81 -8.61
N ARG A 40 -19.68 -6.47 -9.75
CA ARG A 40 -20.09 -5.79 -10.99
C ARG A 40 -21.43 -5.06 -10.85
N ARG A 41 -22.39 -5.61 -10.09
CA ARG A 41 -23.67 -4.93 -9.81
C ARG A 41 -23.43 -3.66 -8.97
N TRP A 42 -22.58 -3.72 -7.94
CA TRP A 42 -22.20 -2.55 -7.14
C TRP A 42 -21.51 -1.47 -7.98
N ALA A 43 -20.57 -1.85 -8.84
CA ALA A 43 -19.89 -0.93 -9.74
C ALA A 43 -20.87 -0.20 -10.69
N ARG A 44 -21.88 -0.90 -11.23
CA ARG A 44 -22.94 -0.29 -12.06
C ARG A 44 -23.79 0.69 -11.25
N LEU A 45 -24.16 0.34 -10.01
CA LEU A 45 -24.92 1.24 -9.14
C LEU A 45 -24.16 2.54 -8.85
N VAL A 46 -22.85 2.45 -8.58
CA VAL A 46 -21.99 3.63 -8.38
C VAL A 46 -21.91 4.46 -9.65
N ARG A 47 -21.67 3.84 -10.80
CA ARG A 47 -21.59 4.54 -12.09
C ARG A 47 -22.87 5.31 -12.44
N GLU A 48 -24.03 4.73 -12.15
CA GLU A 48 -25.32 5.35 -12.39
C GLU A 48 -25.64 6.47 -11.39
N ALA A 49 -25.36 6.26 -10.10
CA ALA A 49 -25.73 7.19 -9.04
C ALA A 49 -24.72 8.33 -8.82
N ALA A 50 -23.44 8.08 -9.13
CA ALA A 50 -22.34 9.02 -8.93
C ALA A 50 -21.38 9.00 -10.15
N PRO A 51 -21.83 9.47 -11.34
CA PRO A 51 -20.98 9.50 -12.53
C PRO A 51 -19.68 10.27 -12.29
N GLY A 52 -18.56 9.70 -12.77
CA GLY A 52 -17.22 10.25 -12.62
C GLY A 52 -16.54 9.98 -11.27
N VAL A 53 -17.24 9.38 -10.29
CA VAL A 53 -16.61 8.96 -9.03
C VAL A 53 -15.99 7.57 -9.20
N PRO A 54 -14.71 7.36 -8.87
CA PRO A 54 -14.06 6.06 -8.94
C PRO A 54 -14.71 4.98 -8.08
N PHE A 55 -14.62 3.73 -8.56
CA PHE A 55 -15.00 2.53 -7.84
C PHE A 55 -13.76 1.63 -7.62
N LEU A 56 -13.44 1.38 -6.36
CA LEU A 56 -12.31 0.55 -5.91
C LEU A 56 -12.78 -0.88 -5.59
N VAL A 57 -11.92 -1.86 -5.87
CA VAL A 57 -12.06 -3.24 -5.38
C VAL A 57 -10.74 -3.75 -4.82
N THR A 58 -10.79 -4.51 -3.71
CA THR A 58 -9.65 -5.28 -3.18
C THR A 58 -9.53 -6.59 -3.95
N GLU A 59 -8.95 -6.56 -5.15
CA GLU A 59 -8.76 -7.72 -6.03
C GLU A 59 -7.75 -7.37 -7.13
N ALA A 60 -7.13 -8.37 -7.76
CA ALA A 60 -6.35 -8.21 -8.97
C ALA A 60 -7.23 -7.91 -10.21
N PRO A 61 -6.71 -7.19 -11.21
CA PRO A 61 -7.43 -7.02 -12.49
C PRO A 61 -7.67 -8.33 -13.26
N VAL A 62 -6.97 -9.40 -12.90
CA VAL A 62 -7.11 -10.74 -13.48
C VAL A 62 -7.73 -11.67 -12.44
N PRO A 63 -8.90 -12.28 -12.70
CA PRO A 63 -9.49 -13.23 -11.78
C PRO A 63 -8.65 -14.50 -11.68
N ASP A 64 -8.63 -15.12 -10.50
CA ASP A 64 -8.00 -16.43 -10.31
C ASP A 64 -8.67 -17.54 -11.12
N ARG A 65 -9.98 -17.37 -11.38
CA ARG A 65 -10.75 -18.27 -12.24
C ARG A 65 -11.43 -17.50 -13.37
N PRO A 66 -11.08 -17.75 -14.65
CA PRO A 66 -11.66 -17.04 -15.78
C PRO A 66 -13.20 -17.08 -15.85
N GLU A 67 -13.82 -18.17 -15.38
CA GLU A 67 -15.28 -18.34 -15.37
C GLU A 67 -16.03 -17.36 -14.46
N TRP A 68 -15.37 -16.71 -13.50
CA TRP A 68 -15.99 -15.66 -12.67
C TRP A 68 -16.23 -14.35 -13.45
N GLY A 69 -15.55 -14.21 -14.59
CA GLY A 69 -15.58 -13.04 -15.45
C GLY A 69 -14.76 -11.87 -14.89
N PRO A 70 -14.45 -10.86 -15.72
CA PRO A 70 -13.58 -9.77 -15.30
C PRO A 70 -14.26 -8.78 -14.35
N LEU A 71 -13.45 -8.06 -13.59
CA LEU A 71 -13.83 -6.80 -12.93
C LEU A 71 -13.30 -5.56 -13.68
N THR A 72 -12.38 -5.74 -14.62
CA THR A 72 -11.94 -4.68 -15.53
C THR A 72 -13.10 -4.14 -16.35
N GLY A 73 -13.12 -2.82 -16.56
CA GLY A 73 -14.26 -2.11 -17.14
C GLY A 73 -15.45 -1.89 -16.19
N PHE A 74 -15.46 -2.54 -15.02
CA PHE A 74 -16.42 -2.29 -13.93
C PHE A 74 -15.79 -1.44 -12.84
N ALA A 75 -14.69 -1.90 -12.25
CA ALA A 75 -13.87 -1.12 -11.32
C ALA A 75 -12.94 -0.18 -12.07
N THR A 76 -12.65 0.97 -11.46
CA THR A 76 -11.67 1.94 -11.96
C THR A 76 -10.36 1.85 -11.18
N HIS A 77 -10.41 1.42 -9.92
CA HIS A 77 -9.24 1.29 -9.06
C HIS A 77 -9.18 -0.14 -8.49
N PHE A 78 -7.96 -0.63 -8.27
CA PHE A 78 -7.71 -1.96 -7.72
C PHE A 78 -6.72 -1.88 -6.56
N CYS A 79 -6.99 -2.60 -5.47
CA CYS A 79 -6.03 -2.87 -4.41
C CYS A 79 -5.61 -4.33 -4.51
N VAL A 80 -4.42 -4.58 -5.06
CA VAL A 80 -3.97 -5.90 -5.48
C VAL A 80 -3.28 -6.62 -4.33
N HIS A 81 -3.65 -7.88 -4.11
CA HIS A 81 -2.99 -8.74 -3.14
C HIS A 81 -1.51 -8.96 -3.53
N GLY A 82 -0.57 -8.77 -2.60
CA GLY A 82 0.87 -8.85 -2.92
C GLY A 82 1.34 -10.18 -3.52
N ASN A 83 0.76 -11.32 -3.11
CA ASN A 83 0.94 -12.61 -3.77
C ASN A 83 0.68 -12.59 -5.29
N ALA A 84 -0.33 -11.83 -5.75
CA ALA A 84 -0.69 -11.74 -7.18
C ALA A 84 0.36 -10.97 -8.00
N LEU A 85 1.16 -10.09 -7.37
CA LEU A 85 2.24 -9.33 -8.04
C LEU A 85 3.41 -10.21 -8.52
N ASN A 86 3.39 -11.51 -8.21
CA ASN A 86 4.33 -12.48 -8.76
C ASN A 86 3.95 -13.00 -10.15
N ARG A 87 2.74 -12.70 -10.62
CA ARG A 87 2.22 -13.22 -11.89
C ARG A 87 2.36 -12.17 -12.99
N ASN A 88 2.97 -12.55 -14.11
CA ASN A 88 3.20 -11.62 -15.23
C ASN A 88 1.89 -11.14 -15.88
N ASP A 89 0.87 -12.00 -15.96
CA ASP A 89 -0.45 -11.63 -16.48
C ASP A 89 -1.12 -10.55 -15.62
N VAL A 90 -0.95 -10.62 -14.29
CA VAL A 90 -1.42 -9.57 -13.37
C VAL A 90 -0.66 -8.27 -13.58
N LEU A 91 0.67 -8.31 -13.72
CA LEU A 91 1.49 -7.11 -13.99
C LEU A 91 1.11 -6.44 -15.32
N ASP A 92 0.89 -7.23 -16.37
CA ASP A 92 0.43 -6.73 -17.68
C ASP A 92 -0.96 -6.08 -17.58
N ALA A 93 -1.87 -6.70 -16.82
CA ALA A 93 -3.21 -6.16 -16.61
C ALA A 93 -3.21 -4.89 -15.76
N ILE A 94 -2.35 -4.80 -14.74
CA ILE A 94 -2.10 -3.57 -13.96
C ILE A 94 -1.70 -2.43 -14.90
N ALA A 95 -0.70 -2.65 -15.76
CA ALA A 95 -0.25 -1.65 -16.72
C ALA A 95 -1.36 -1.24 -17.70
N ALA A 96 -2.24 -2.18 -18.09
CA ALA A 96 -3.38 -1.90 -18.95
C ALA A 96 -4.46 -1.05 -18.25
N GLU A 97 -4.75 -1.28 -16.97
CA GLU A 97 -5.70 -0.47 -16.20
C GLU A 97 -5.15 0.92 -15.90
N GLN A 98 -3.85 1.05 -15.60
CA GLN A 98 -3.21 2.35 -15.41
C GLN A 98 -3.25 3.22 -16.67
N LYS A 99 -3.11 2.63 -17.87
CA LYS A 99 -3.28 3.36 -19.16
C LYS A 99 -4.69 3.92 -19.35
N LYS A 100 -5.69 3.38 -18.64
CA LYS A 100 -7.07 3.89 -18.63
C LYS A 100 -7.29 4.96 -17.54
N GLY A 101 -6.26 5.33 -16.80
CA GLY A 101 -6.32 6.25 -15.67
C GLY A 101 -6.70 5.59 -14.34
N GLY A 102 -6.64 4.25 -14.25
CA GLY A 102 -6.92 3.53 -13.01
C GLY A 102 -5.76 3.62 -12.01
N GLU A 103 -6.08 3.89 -10.74
CA GLU A 103 -5.15 3.77 -9.63
C GLU A 103 -5.04 2.32 -9.16
N ILE A 104 -3.81 1.85 -9.02
CA ILE A 104 -3.49 0.50 -8.58
C ILE A 104 -2.65 0.60 -7.30
N THR A 105 -3.23 0.23 -6.17
CA THR A 105 -2.51 0.03 -4.92
C THR A 105 -2.27 -1.46 -4.69
N TRP A 106 -1.49 -1.79 -3.67
CA TRP A 106 -1.34 -3.17 -3.23
C TRP A 106 -1.29 -3.27 -1.72
N TYR A 107 -1.55 -4.46 -1.20
CA TYR A 107 -1.49 -4.74 0.23
C TYR A 107 -0.73 -6.03 0.50
N ILE A 108 -0.22 -6.09 1.72
CA ILE A 108 0.39 -7.28 2.28
C ILE A 108 -0.64 -7.91 3.22
N SER A 109 -0.92 -9.19 3.01
CA SER A 109 -1.82 -9.99 3.83
C SER A 109 -1.05 -10.98 4.71
N CYS A 110 -1.78 -11.65 5.59
CA CYS A 110 -1.28 -12.68 6.50
C CYS A 110 -0.73 -13.93 5.81
N ASP A 111 -1.18 -14.25 4.59
CA ASP A 111 -0.76 -15.40 3.80
C ASP A 111 0.53 -15.14 2.99
N GLN A 112 1.07 -13.93 3.05
CA GLN A 112 2.24 -13.52 2.29
C GLN A 112 3.53 -13.99 2.97
N LYS A 113 4.08 -15.08 2.44
CA LYS A 113 5.25 -15.78 3.00
C LYS A 113 6.60 -15.24 2.48
N HIS A 114 7.63 -15.35 3.32
CA HIS A 114 9.03 -15.12 2.95
C HIS A 114 9.36 -15.85 1.63
N PRO A 115 10.11 -15.24 0.69
CA PRO A 115 10.89 -14.00 0.78
C PRO A 115 10.13 -12.70 0.50
N GLN A 116 8.80 -12.71 0.36
CA GLN A 116 8.01 -11.47 0.23
C GLN A 116 8.08 -10.63 1.52
N PRO A 117 7.92 -9.30 1.44
CA PRO A 117 7.94 -8.48 2.64
C PRO A 117 6.70 -8.75 3.49
N ASN A 118 6.86 -8.60 4.80
CA ASN A 118 5.75 -8.52 5.73
C ASN A 118 6.07 -7.54 6.87
N TYR A 119 5.03 -7.13 7.60
CA TYR A 119 5.11 -6.24 8.75
C TYR A 119 5.18 -7.01 10.08
N PHE A 120 5.48 -8.30 10.08
CA PHE A 120 5.58 -9.06 11.33
C PHE A 120 6.76 -8.61 12.20
N ILE A 121 6.62 -8.71 13.52
CA ILE A 121 7.65 -8.31 14.50
C ILE A 121 8.93 -9.13 14.35
N ASP A 122 8.79 -10.41 14.05
CA ASP A 122 9.86 -11.39 13.83
C ASP A 122 10.31 -11.46 12.35
N GLY A 123 9.80 -10.58 11.49
CA GLY A 123 10.26 -10.41 10.12
C GLY A 123 11.56 -9.59 10.03
N PRO A 124 12.28 -9.67 8.89
CA PRO A 124 13.43 -8.81 8.64
C PRO A 124 13.04 -7.32 8.65
N ALA A 125 13.77 -6.49 9.38
CA ALA A 125 13.50 -5.06 9.50
C ALA A 125 13.42 -4.34 8.13
N MET A 126 14.27 -4.73 7.18
CA MET A 126 14.30 -4.18 5.83
C MET A 126 13.02 -4.46 5.03
N ASP A 127 12.18 -5.41 5.42
CA ASP A 127 10.94 -5.70 4.69
C ASP A 127 9.99 -4.51 4.74
N SER A 128 9.89 -3.82 5.89
CA SER A 128 9.07 -2.60 6.02
C SER A 128 9.64 -1.45 5.17
N VAL A 129 10.96 -1.30 5.14
CA VAL A 129 11.64 -0.29 4.29
C VAL A 129 11.38 -0.56 2.82
N MET A 130 11.37 -1.83 2.39
CA MET A 130 11.30 -2.19 0.98
C MET A 130 9.89 -2.12 0.38
N VAL A 131 8.82 -2.02 1.18
CA VAL A 131 7.44 -1.92 0.65
C VAL A 131 7.28 -0.71 -0.30
N PRO A 132 7.68 0.53 0.06
CA PRO A 132 7.55 1.65 -0.86
C PRO A 132 8.51 1.56 -2.06
N TRP A 133 9.69 0.96 -1.89
CA TRP A 133 10.61 0.69 -3.01
C TRP A 133 10.00 -0.29 -4.03
N ILE A 134 9.35 -1.37 -3.56
CA ILE A 134 8.58 -2.29 -4.40
C ILE A 134 7.42 -1.56 -5.09
N THR A 135 6.71 -0.72 -4.35
CA THR A 135 5.61 0.11 -4.88
C THR A 135 6.10 0.96 -6.05
N TRP A 136 7.21 1.68 -5.87
CA TRP A 136 7.80 2.49 -6.94
C TRP A 136 8.28 1.65 -8.12
N ARG A 137 9.00 0.55 -7.84
CA ARG A 137 9.63 -0.30 -8.85
C ARG A 137 8.63 -0.99 -9.77
N LEU A 138 7.47 -1.35 -9.22
CA LEU A 138 6.35 -1.95 -9.95
C LEU A 138 5.39 -0.90 -10.53
N GLY A 139 5.68 0.40 -10.35
CA GLY A 139 4.88 1.50 -10.88
C GLY A 139 3.49 1.63 -10.23
N LEU A 140 3.34 1.16 -8.99
CA LEU A 140 2.07 1.17 -8.26
C LEU A 140 1.83 2.55 -7.60
N ASN A 141 0.56 2.89 -7.39
CA ASN A 141 0.12 4.18 -6.89
C ASN A 141 0.22 4.32 -5.36
N GLY A 142 0.33 3.21 -4.63
CA GLY A 142 0.42 3.26 -3.18
C GLY A 142 0.26 1.90 -2.51
N ILE A 143 0.21 1.94 -1.19
CA ILE A 143 0.14 0.78 -0.31
C ILE A 143 -1.13 0.85 0.55
N LEU A 144 -1.67 -0.31 0.90
CA LEU A 144 -2.68 -0.48 1.92
C LEU A 144 -2.17 -1.46 2.99
N TYR A 145 -2.45 -1.15 4.25
CA TYR A 145 -2.36 -2.12 5.34
C TYR A 145 -3.67 -2.07 6.12
N TRP A 146 -4.25 -3.25 6.39
CA TRP A 146 -5.63 -3.35 6.83
C TRP A 146 -5.90 -2.79 8.23
N ALA A 147 -4.89 -2.76 9.11
CA ALA A 147 -5.00 -2.17 10.43
C ALA A 147 -3.66 -1.73 11.03
N LEU A 148 -3.64 -0.57 11.70
CA LEU A 148 -2.47 -0.10 12.46
C LEU A 148 -2.55 -0.44 13.96
N ASN A 149 -3.74 -0.76 14.48
CA ASN A 149 -4.03 -0.86 15.91
C ASN A 149 -5.13 -1.88 16.24
N PHE A 150 -5.19 -3.01 15.54
CA PHE A 150 -6.15 -4.09 15.80
C PHE A 150 -5.83 -4.84 17.09
N TRP A 151 -6.04 -4.20 18.24
CA TRP A 151 -5.72 -4.78 19.55
C TRP A 151 -6.90 -5.52 20.19
N SER A 152 -8.05 -5.57 19.52
CA SER A 152 -9.30 -6.09 20.10
C SER A 152 -9.25 -7.55 20.53
N GLN A 153 -8.30 -8.33 19.99
CA GLN A 153 -8.11 -9.75 20.28
C GLN A 153 -6.91 -10.02 21.21
N THR A 154 -6.30 -8.98 21.77
CA THR A 154 -5.27 -9.08 22.81
C THR A 154 -5.64 -8.23 24.02
N VAL A 155 -5.33 -8.71 25.23
CA VAL A 155 -5.54 -7.93 26.47
C VAL A 155 -4.54 -6.77 26.56
N ASP A 156 -3.32 -6.98 26.05
CA ASP A 156 -2.27 -5.98 26.04
C ASP A 156 -1.30 -6.20 24.87
N PRO A 157 -1.32 -5.33 23.84
CA PRO A 157 -0.39 -5.46 22.71
C PRO A 157 1.08 -5.24 23.10
N TRP A 158 1.37 -4.63 24.26
CA TRP A 158 2.74 -4.52 24.77
C TRP A 158 3.30 -5.83 25.31
N LEU A 159 2.44 -6.74 25.76
CA LEU A 159 2.83 -8.02 26.37
C LEU A 159 2.58 -9.22 25.46
N ASN A 160 1.57 -9.14 24.60
CA ASN A 160 1.23 -10.19 23.65
C ASN A 160 1.17 -9.62 22.22
N PRO A 161 2.12 -9.98 21.35
CA PRO A 161 2.18 -9.50 19.98
C PRO A 161 1.13 -10.13 19.06
N VAL A 162 0.43 -11.19 19.48
CA VAL A 162 -0.59 -11.85 18.66
C VAL A 162 -1.89 -11.04 18.73
N THR A 163 -2.01 -10.09 17.81
CA THR A 163 -3.12 -9.12 17.75
C THR A 163 -4.28 -9.59 16.86
N TYR A 164 -4.04 -10.55 15.97
CA TYR A 164 -5.03 -11.11 15.05
C TYR A 164 -5.03 -12.65 15.08
N LEU A 165 -5.94 -13.24 15.86
CA LEU A 165 -6.05 -14.69 16.07
C LEU A 165 -6.51 -15.43 14.81
N SER A 166 -7.45 -14.85 14.07
CA SER A 166 -7.91 -15.42 12.79
C SER A 166 -6.81 -15.46 11.73
N GLY A 167 -5.72 -14.71 11.94
CA GLY A 167 -4.49 -14.79 11.15
C GLY A 167 -3.99 -16.22 10.98
N PHE A 168 -4.16 -17.06 12.01
CA PHE A 168 -3.82 -18.47 11.98
C PHE A 168 -4.44 -19.23 10.80
N PHE A 169 -5.67 -18.90 10.39
CA PHE A 169 -6.34 -19.61 9.29
C PHE A 169 -5.85 -19.16 7.92
N CYS A 170 -5.64 -17.86 7.72
CA CYS A 170 -5.15 -17.37 6.43
C CYS A 170 -3.65 -17.65 6.23
N SER A 171 -2.88 -17.84 7.30
CA SER A 171 -1.47 -18.15 7.21
C SER A 171 -1.14 -19.65 7.34
N ASP A 172 -2.05 -20.57 7.05
CA ASP A 172 -1.82 -22.03 7.15
C ASP A 172 -1.28 -22.50 8.52
N GLY A 173 -1.80 -21.94 9.61
CA GLY A 173 -1.49 -22.36 10.98
C GLY A 173 -0.31 -21.66 11.64
N TRP A 174 0.22 -20.59 11.04
CA TRP A 174 1.27 -19.78 11.66
C TRP A 174 0.72 -18.75 12.65
N VAL A 175 1.50 -18.44 13.69
CA VAL A 175 1.21 -17.34 14.62
C VAL A 175 1.83 -16.08 14.06
N LEU A 176 1.04 -15.02 13.89
CA LEU A 176 1.44 -13.80 13.20
C LEU A 176 1.72 -12.68 14.19
N ASN A 177 2.97 -12.55 14.62
CA ASN A 177 3.38 -11.57 15.62
C ASN A 177 3.30 -10.15 15.06
N GLY A 178 2.43 -9.32 15.64
CA GLY A 178 2.23 -7.93 15.27
C GLY A 178 1.33 -7.70 14.08
N GLU A 179 0.64 -8.74 13.58
CA GLU A 179 -0.29 -8.61 12.47
C GLU A 179 -1.53 -7.77 12.82
N GLY A 180 -1.81 -6.77 12.01
CA GLY A 180 -2.81 -5.74 12.28
C GLY A 180 -2.36 -4.72 13.33
N SER A 181 -1.06 -4.63 13.67
CA SER A 181 -0.57 -3.72 14.70
C SER A 181 0.82 -3.16 14.38
N LEU A 182 0.86 -1.87 14.02
CA LEU A 182 2.07 -1.07 13.86
C LEU A 182 2.20 0.06 14.89
N LEU A 183 1.16 0.27 15.69
CA LEU A 183 1.10 1.23 16.80
C LEU A 183 0.96 0.48 18.13
N TYR A 184 1.26 1.17 19.22
CA TYR A 184 1.04 0.71 20.59
C TYR A 184 0.35 1.79 21.47
N PRO A 185 -0.39 1.40 22.53
CA PRO A 185 -0.99 2.36 23.47
C PRO A 185 0.06 3.21 24.21
N GLY A 186 0.04 4.53 24.05
CA GLY A 186 1.02 5.44 24.66
C GLY A 186 0.91 5.61 26.18
N ASN A 187 -0.27 5.34 26.74
CA ASN A 187 -0.52 5.41 28.19
C ASN A 187 0.04 4.22 29.00
N ARG A 188 0.74 3.28 28.34
CA ARG A 188 1.43 2.16 28.99
C ARG A 188 2.94 2.19 28.78
N VAL A 189 3.47 3.23 28.12
CA VAL A 189 4.91 3.34 27.81
C VAL A 189 5.75 3.37 29.07
N ARG A 190 5.36 4.13 30.09
CA ARG A 190 6.08 4.19 31.37
C ARG A 190 6.15 2.85 32.04
N ARG A 191 5.03 2.12 32.04
CA ARG A 191 4.92 0.80 32.64
C ARG A 191 5.90 -0.20 32.02
N TYR A 192 6.05 -0.17 30.69
CA TYR A 192 6.80 -1.21 29.97
C TYR A 192 8.21 -0.82 29.55
N THR A 193 8.54 0.47 29.52
CA THR A 193 9.86 0.95 29.04
C THR A 193 10.58 1.87 30.02
N GLY A 194 9.89 2.37 31.06
CA GLY A 194 10.41 3.39 31.98
C GLY A 194 10.43 4.81 31.39
N GLN A 195 10.10 5.00 30.12
CA GLN A 195 10.00 6.31 29.47
C GLN A 195 8.70 7.02 29.85
N ARG A 196 8.53 8.30 29.48
CA ARG A 196 7.30 9.02 29.78
C ARG A 196 6.14 8.48 28.93
N ASP A 197 4.95 8.37 29.53
CA ASP A 197 3.72 8.10 28.78
C ASP A 197 3.46 9.15 27.70
N VAL A 198 2.87 8.71 26.59
CA VAL A 198 2.54 9.53 25.43
C VAL A 198 1.02 9.68 25.34
N GLU A 199 0.55 10.90 25.15
CA GLU A 199 -0.85 11.20 24.83
C GLU A 199 -1.14 10.77 23.39
N GLY A 200 -1.70 9.57 23.21
CA GLY A 200 -1.99 8.98 21.90
C GLY A 200 -1.25 7.66 21.65
N PRO A 201 -1.21 7.18 20.40
CA PRO A 201 -0.46 5.98 20.04
C PRO A 201 1.05 6.27 19.91
N VAL A 202 1.86 5.24 20.11
CA VAL A 202 3.32 5.26 19.87
C VAL A 202 3.65 4.37 18.68
N PRO A 203 4.51 4.81 17.75
CA PRO A 203 4.91 4.01 16.59
C PRO A 203 5.80 2.85 16.98
N SER A 204 5.67 1.75 16.24
CA SER A 204 6.65 0.67 16.24
C SER A 204 7.87 1.03 15.40
N ILE A 205 8.99 0.35 15.63
CA ILE A 205 10.16 0.41 14.73
C ILE A 205 9.76 0.08 13.29
N ARG A 206 8.84 -0.88 13.09
CA ARG A 206 8.33 -1.26 11.76
C ARG A 206 7.62 -0.11 11.05
N LEU A 207 6.83 0.69 11.77
CA LEU A 207 6.18 1.87 11.21
C LEU A 207 7.19 2.96 10.84
N GLU A 208 8.20 3.18 11.68
CA GLU A 208 9.27 4.14 11.39
C GLU A 208 10.12 3.70 10.20
N LEU A 209 10.40 2.40 10.06
CA LEU A 209 11.10 1.86 8.89
C LEU A 209 10.25 1.92 7.62
N LEU A 210 8.94 1.72 7.71
CA LEU A 210 8.03 1.97 6.60
C LEU A 210 8.05 3.45 6.20
N ARG A 211 8.05 4.36 7.18
CA ARG A 211 8.17 5.81 6.96
C ARG A 211 9.48 6.17 6.25
N GLU A 212 10.62 5.59 6.64
CA GLU A 212 11.90 5.77 5.91
C GLU A 212 11.77 5.36 4.44
N GLY A 213 11.13 4.21 4.16
CA GLY A 213 10.86 3.80 2.78
C GLY A 213 9.94 4.78 2.02
N ILE A 214 8.94 5.37 2.69
CA ILE A 214 8.03 6.35 2.09
C ILE A 214 8.79 7.64 1.74
N GLU A 215 9.71 8.09 2.58
CA GLU A 215 10.57 9.24 2.26
C GLU A 215 11.45 8.98 1.04
N ASP A 216 11.98 7.76 0.91
CA ASP A 216 12.75 7.35 -0.26
C ASP A 216 11.88 7.28 -1.54
N TYR A 217 10.62 6.82 -1.42
CA TYR A 217 9.64 6.83 -2.50
C TYR A 217 9.42 8.24 -3.04
N GLU A 218 9.27 9.23 -2.16
CA GLU A 218 9.15 10.64 -2.54
C GLU A 218 10.44 11.16 -3.21
N CYS A 219 11.62 10.79 -2.71
CA CYS A 219 12.89 11.14 -3.35
C CYS A 219 12.98 10.64 -4.81
N LEU A 220 12.53 9.41 -5.07
CA LEU A 220 12.48 8.85 -6.43
C LEU A 220 11.50 9.64 -7.33
N TRP A 221 10.35 10.05 -6.82
CA TRP A 221 9.40 10.90 -7.55
C TRP A 221 9.93 12.32 -7.78
N MET A 222 10.64 12.90 -6.82
CA MET A 222 11.32 14.18 -7.00
C MET A 222 12.35 14.10 -8.12
N LEU A 223 13.20 13.07 -8.13
CA LEU A 223 14.16 12.83 -9.22
C LEU A 223 13.44 12.73 -10.57
N ARG A 224 12.38 11.92 -10.67
CA ARG A 224 11.58 11.78 -11.89
C ARG A 224 11.00 13.11 -12.35
N SER A 225 10.45 13.90 -11.44
CA SER A 225 9.83 15.21 -11.72
C SER A 225 10.84 16.25 -12.19
N LEU A 226 12.11 16.11 -11.78
CA LEU A 226 13.22 16.95 -12.21
C LEU A 226 13.92 16.44 -13.49
N GLY A 227 13.33 15.47 -14.18
CA GLY A 227 13.85 14.92 -15.44
C GLY A 227 14.85 13.76 -15.27
N GLU A 228 15.11 13.29 -14.06
CA GLU A 228 16.02 12.18 -13.76
C GLU A 228 15.31 10.83 -13.62
N GLY A 229 14.23 10.61 -14.39
CA GLY A 229 13.42 9.40 -14.30
C GLY A 229 14.20 8.11 -14.57
N GLU A 230 15.12 8.13 -15.55
CA GLU A 230 15.97 6.97 -15.86
C GLU A 230 16.94 6.63 -14.72
N LEU A 231 17.50 7.66 -14.06
CA LEU A 231 18.36 7.48 -12.90
C LEU A 231 17.57 6.91 -11.72
N ALA A 232 16.39 7.45 -11.42
CA ALA A 232 15.52 6.92 -10.37
C ALA A 232 15.19 5.44 -10.64
N ALA A 233 14.90 5.09 -11.90
CA ALA A 233 14.63 3.71 -12.30
C ALA A 233 15.82 2.77 -12.10
N LYS A 234 17.01 3.23 -12.49
CA LYS A 234 18.25 2.50 -12.27
C LYS A 234 18.51 2.28 -10.77
N LEU A 235 18.40 3.33 -9.95
CA LEU A 235 18.67 3.28 -8.52
C LEU A 235 17.69 2.36 -7.77
N ALA A 236 16.39 2.45 -8.06
CA ALA A 236 15.41 1.52 -7.51
C ALA A 236 15.66 0.07 -7.95
N GLY A 237 16.10 -0.12 -9.20
CA GLY A 237 16.51 -1.42 -9.74
C GLY A 237 17.77 -2.01 -9.09
N GLU A 238 18.62 -1.22 -8.44
CA GLU A 238 19.76 -1.75 -7.66
C GLU A 238 19.28 -2.48 -6.39
N LEU A 239 18.09 -2.14 -5.88
CA LEU A 239 17.54 -2.70 -4.64
C LEU A 239 16.37 -3.67 -4.88
N VAL A 240 15.57 -3.48 -5.93
CA VAL A 240 14.32 -4.22 -6.13
C VAL A 240 14.18 -4.70 -7.58
N ASP A 241 13.99 -6.01 -7.72
CA ASP A 241 13.56 -6.64 -8.98
C ASP A 241 12.07 -6.96 -8.99
N GLY A 242 11.47 -7.23 -7.84
CA GLY A 242 10.04 -7.52 -7.68
C GLY A 242 9.68 -7.89 -6.26
N VAL A 243 8.39 -8.22 -6.01
CA VAL A 243 7.86 -8.43 -4.65
C VAL A 243 8.53 -9.55 -3.86
N ARG A 244 9.20 -10.50 -4.52
CA ARG A 244 9.99 -11.59 -3.90
C ARG A 244 11.50 -11.39 -3.93
N ARG A 245 11.99 -10.44 -4.73
CA ARG A 245 13.42 -10.26 -5.03
C ARG A 245 13.80 -8.81 -4.82
N PHE A 246 14.32 -8.55 -3.62
CA PHE A 246 14.79 -7.24 -3.21
C PHE A 246 15.90 -7.39 -2.17
N SER A 247 16.72 -6.35 -2.04
CA SER A 247 17.82 -6.29 -1.10
C SER A 247 17.33 -6.16 0.34
N ARG A 248 17.93 -6.93 1.24
CA ARG A 248 17.83 -6.76 2.69
C ARG A 248 19.14 -6.28 3.30
N ASP A 249 20.06 -5.79 2.47
CA ASP A 249 21.34 -5.22 2.91
C ASP A 249 21.18 -3.72 3.21
N PRO A 250 21.29 -3.30 4.48
CA PRO A 250 21.21 -1.88 4.85
C PRO A 250 22.31 -1.04 4.20
N ALA A 251 23.50 -1.58 3.97
CA ALA A 251 24.61 -0.83 3.37
C ALA A 251 24.31 -0.49 1.91
N ALA A 252 23.77 -1.44 1.13
CA ALA A 252 23.29 -1.19 -0.22
C ALA A 252 22.18 -0.13 -0.25
N TRP A 253 21.21 -0.23 0.66
CA TRP A 253 20.13 0.75 0.79
C TRP A 253 20.66 2.17 1.08
N PHE A 254 21.54 2.33 2.09
CA PHE A 254 22.16 3.61 2.41
C PHE A 254 22.99 4.17 1.25
N ALA A 255 23.73 3.32 0.54
CA ALA A 255 24.51 3.76 -0.63
C ALA A 255 23.61 4.35 -1.73
N VAL A 256 22.45 3.75 -1.98
CA VAL A 256 21.47 4.29 -2.95
C VAL A 256 20.87 5.60 -2.45
N ARG A 257 20.53 5.72 -1.16
CA ARG A 257 20.03 6.99 -0.58
C ARG A 257 21.02 8.13 -0.75
N VAL A 258 22.31 7.89 -0.50
CA VAL A 258 23.35 8.90 -0.72
C VAL A 258 23.38 9.36 -2.18
N LYS A 259 23.37 8.42 -3.14
CA LYS A 259 23.32 8.75 -4.58
C LYS A 259 22.10 9.62 -4.94
N MET A 260 20.91 9.30 -4.40
CA MET A 260 19.70 10.09 -4.62
C MET A 260 19.82 11.49 -4.03
N ALA A 261 20.27 11.61 -2.77
CA ALA A 261 20.40 12.88 -2.07
C ALA A 261 21.41 13.83 -2.75
N GLU A 262 22.60 13.31 -3.09
CA GLU A 262 23.62 14.08 -3.82
C GLU A 262 23.09 14.60 -5.15
N ARG A 263 22.34 13.77 -5.89
CA ARG A 263 21.76 14.18 -7.16
C ARG A 263 20.70 15.27 -6.97
N LEU A 264 19.78 15.09 -6.03
CA LEU A 264 18.74 16.07 -5.73
C LEU A 264 19.35 17.41 -5.32
N GLN A 265 20.38 17.40 -4.47
CA GLN A 265 21.10 18.61 -4.06
C GLN A 265 21.76 19.31 -5.26
N ALA A 266 22.40 18.56 -6.16
CA ALA A 266 23.03 19.12 -7.35
C ALA A 266 22.02 19.78 -8.31
N LEU A 267 20.80 19.22 -8.43
CA LEU A 267 19.73 19.80 -9.25
C LEU A 267 19.16 21.08 -8.63
N GLN A 268 18.99 21.11 -7.31
CA GLN A 268 18.53 22.30 -6.59
C GLN A 268 19.53 23.46 -6.69
N GLY A 269 20.83 23.17 -6.60
CA GLY A 269 21.88 24.18 -6.78
C GLY A 269 21.90 24.80 -8.19
N ARG A 270 21.48 24.06 -9.22
CA ARG A 270 21.35 24.56 -10.59
C ARG A 270 20.07 25.37 -10.81
N ALA A 271 18.98 25.00 -10.15
CA ALA A 271 17.73 25.77 -10.18
C ALA A 271 17.92 27.15 -9.51
N GLY A 272 18.62 27.21 -8.38
CA GLY A 272 18.90 28.47 -7.67
C GLY A 272 19.82 29.43 -8.44
N SER A 273 20.77 28.92 -9.22
CA SER A 273 21.68 29.76 -10.02
C SER A 273 21.06 30.30 -11.30
N ASN A 274 20.06 29.63 -11.87
CA ASN A 274 19.28 30.12 -13.01
C ASN A 274 18.23 31.18 -12.64
N LEU A 275 17.86 31.30 -11.36
CA LEU A 275 16.97 32.36 -10.86
C LEU A 275 17.72 33.66 -10.46
N MET A 276 19.06 33.62 -10.40
CA MET A 276 19.92 34.78 -10.11
C MET A 276 20.58 35.38 -11.36
N ARG A 277 20.18 34.96 -12.56
CA ARG A 277 20.55 35.56 -13.84
C ARG A 277 19.33 36.15 -14.52
#